data_AF-A0A925S301-F1
#
_entry.id   AF-A0A925S301-F1
#
_cell.length_a   1.000
_cell.length_b   1.000
_cell.length_c   1.000
_cell.angle_alpha   90.00
_cell.angle_beta   90.00
_cell.angle_gamma   90.00
#
_symmetry.space_group_name_H-M   'P 1'
#
loop_
_entity.id
_entity.type
_entity.pdbx_description
1 polymer ?
#
loop_
_entity_poly.entity_id
_entity_poly.type
_entity_poly.pdbx_seq_one_letter_code
_entity_poly.pdbx_strand_id
1 'polypeptide(L)'
;LAEALAAVQRIDYFPGVSLLQAQEFLAALRRDVDVRYSPGEPQPRAARVARLEPGQYLGKRWATRARPWVDRLACAWFVRRFIDADARFVWLKEPLKLPRGALGFDFDGATFSHVGGLVSFEVMVASFGFDGDERLRRVAQVVHVLDVGGIPVPEAAGLETILGGLRDLHANDDSLLTAACSVFDALYVAHKIAAK
;
A
#
# COMPACT_ATOMS: atom_id res chain seq x y z
N LEU A 1 -8.81 -20.81 -2.00
CA LEU A 1 -7.50 -21.49 -2.18
C LEU A 1 -6.50 -21.10 -1.10
N ALA A 2 -6.25 -19.81 -0.87
CA ALA A 2 -5.37 -19.34 0.21
C ALA A 2 -5.80 -19.85 1.61
N GLU A 3 -7.09 -19.73 1.94
CA GLU A 3 -7.62 -20.27 3.21
C GLU A 3 -7.48 -21.79 3.33
N ALA A 4 -7.65 -22.52 2.23
CA ALA A 4 -7.49 -23.97 2.20
C ALA A 4 -6.03 -24.37 2.42
N LEU A 5 -5.07 -23.67 1.81
CA LEU A 5 -3.64 -23.89 2.05
C LEU A 5 -3.27 -23.57 3.51
N ALA A 6 -3.77 -22.47 4.07
CA ALA A 6 -3.57 -22.10 5.46
C ALA A 6 -4.20 -23.10 6.46
N ALA A 7 -5.32 -23.73 6.08
CA ALA A 7 -5.92 -24.80 6.88
C ALA A 7 -5.04 -26.05 6.90
N VAL A 8 -4.46 -26.43 5.76
CA VAL A 8 -3.53 -27.58 5.67
C VAL A 8 -2.24 -27.29 6.44
N GLN A 9 -1.67 -26.09 6.31
CA GLN A 9 -0.47 -25.69 7.05
C GLN A 9 -0.62 -25.79 8.57
N ARG A 10 -1.80 -25.47 9.12
CA ARG A 10 -2.04 -25.53 10.57
C ARG A 10 -1.97 -26.96 11.14
N ILE A 11 -2.17 -27.96 10.30
CA ILE A 11 -2.15 -29.37 10.69
C ILE A 11 -0.96 -30.13 10.09
N ASP A 12 -0.06 -29.44 9.39
CA ASP A 12 1.15 -30.02 8.82
C ASP A 12 2.32 -29.89 9.81
N TYR A 13 2.62 -31.01 10.48
CA TYR A 13 3.73 -31.10 11.42
C TYR A 13 5.08 -31.35 10.76
N PHE A 14 5.12 -31.61 9.44
CA PHE A 14 6.32 -31.93 8.67
C PHE A 14 6.35 -31.13 7.36
N PRO A 15 6.50 -29.79 7.43
CA PRO A 15 6.56 -28.96 6.24
C PRO A 15 7.73 -29.38 5.35
N GLY A 16 7.42 -29.69 4.09
CA GLY A 16 8.39 -30.15 3.11
C GLY A 16 8.30 -29.42 1.78
N VAL A 17 8.99 -29.94 0.76
CA VAL A 17 9.06 -29.36 -0.60
C VAL A 17 7.67 -29.13 -1.20
N SER A 18 6.71 -30.01 -0.90
CA SER A 18 5.33 -29.89 -1.37
C SER A 18 4.63 -28.62 -0.87
N LEU A 19 4.94 -28.17 0.35
CA LEU A 19 4.36 -26.94 0.89
C LEU A 19 4.90 -25.70 0.14
N LEU A 20 6.21 -25.69 -0.10
CA LEU A 20 6.86 -24.63 -0.88
C LEU A 20 6.28 -24.55 -2.30
N GLN A 21 6.13 -25.71 -2.97
CA GLN A 21 5.51 -25.80 -4.29
C GLN A 21 4.06 -25.28 -4.29
N ALA A 22 3.27 -25.62 -3.27
CA ALA A 22 1.90 -25.14 -3.15
C ALA A 22 1.82 -23.62 -2.92
N GLN A 23 2.75 -23.07 -2.13
CA GLN A 23 2.87 -21.62 -1.92
C GLN A 23 3.28 -20.89 -3.21
N GLU A 24 4.27 -21.41 -3.92
CA GLU A 24 4.71 -20.86 -5.21
C GLU A 24 3.59 -20.89 -6.25
N PHE A 25 2.85 -21.99 -6.34
CA PHE A 25 1.73 -22.12 -7.26
C PHE A 25 0.59 -21.15 -6.91
N LEU A 26 0.27 -21.01 -5.63
CA LEU A 26 -0.72 -20.03 -5.18
C LEU A 26 -0.29 -18.59 -5.48
N ALA A 27 0.99 -18.27 -5.28
CA ALA A 27 1.54 -16.96 -5.62
C ALA A 27 1.52 -16.70 -7.13
N ALA A 28 1.85 -17.71 -7.95
CA ALA A 28 1.76 -17.62 -9.41
C ALA A 28 0.31 -17.39 -9.87
N LEU A 29 -0.64 -18.18 -9.34
CA LEU A 29 -2.05 -18.02 -9.64
C LEU A 29 -2.58 -16.64 -9.22
N ARG A 30 -2.15 -16.14 -8.04
CA ARG A 30 -2.49 -14.78 -7.59
C ARG A 30 -2.03 -13.76 -8.62
N ARG A 31 -0.75 -13.81 -9.04
CA ARG A 31 -0.22 -12.92 -10.08
C ARG A 31 -1.01 -13.02 -11.38
N ASP A 32 -1.37 -14.21 -11.83
CA ASP A 32 -2.15 -14.39 -13.07
C ASP A 32 -3.56 -13.79 -12.95
N VAL A 33 -4.19 -13.90 -11.79
CA VAL A 33 -5.48 -13.27 -11.48
C VAL A 33 -5.34 -11.76 -11.44
N ASP A 34 -4.32 -11.23 -10.77
CA ASP A 34 -4.08 -9.78 -10.64
C ASP A 34 -3.78 -9.16 -12.01
N VAL A 35 -2.99 -9.83 -12.86
CA VAL A 35 -2.74 -9.42 -14.26
C VAL A 35 -4.05 -9.34 -15.06
N ARG A 36 -4.98 -10.28 -14.83
CA ARG A 36 -6.21 -10.42 -15.62
C ARG A 36 -7.36 -9.55 -15.14
N TYR A 37 -7.44 -9.29 -13.83
CA TYR A 37 -8.57 -8.61 -13.19
C TYR A 37 -8.20 -7.27 -12.53
N SER A 38 -6.92 -6.99 -12.31
CA SER A 38 -6.38 -5.72 -11.80
C SER A 38 -5.31 -5.11 -12.73
N PRO A 39 -5.56 -4.94 -14.04
CA PRO A 39 -4.56 -4.41 -14.97
C PRO A 39 -3.99 -3.06 -14.47
N GLY A 40 -2.66 -3.01 -14.32
CA GLY A 40 -1.90 -1.82 -13.90
C GLY A 40 -1.46 -1.76 -12.43
N GLU A 41 -1.46 -2.89 -11.71
CA GLU A 41 -0.69 -3.00 -10.46
C GLU A 41 0.81 -2.90 -10.75
N PRO A 42 1.56 -2.09 -9.96
CA PRO A 42 2.97 -1.86 -10.25
C PRO A 42 3.80 -3.13 -10.09
N GLN A 43 4.73 -3.34 -11.01
CA GLN A 43 5.76 -4.36 -10.86
C GLN A 43 6.95 -3.79 -10.07
N PRO A 44 7.53 -4.56 -9.12
CA PRO A 44 8.67 -4.08 -8.37
C PRO A 44 9.87 -3.78 -9.27
N ARG A 45 10.42 -2.57 -9.16
CA ARG A 45 11.61 -2.16 -9.90
C ARG A 45 12.86 -2.52 -9.11
N ALA A 46 13.86 -3.07 -9.80
CA ALA A 46 15.21 -3.22 -9.24
C ALA A 46 15.93 -1.86 -9.22
N ALA A 47 15.55 -1.00 -8.27
CA ALA A 47 16.13 0.32 -8.07
C ALA A 47 16.49 0.54 -6.59
N ARG A 48 17.33 1.53 -6.30
CA ARG A 48 17.52 2.02 -4.92
C ARG A 48 16.52 3.12 -4.64
N VAL A 49 15.96 3.13 -3.44
CA VAL A 49 15.07 4.21 -2.99
C VAL A 49 15.90 5.50 -2.84
N ALA A 50 15.53 6.54 -3.59
CA ALA A 50 16.23 7.82 -3.56
C ALA A 50 15.75 8.68 -2.37
N ARG A 51 16.67 9.41 -1.73
CA ARG A 51 16.32 10.36 -0.67
C ARG A 51 15.81 11.67 -1.28
N LEU A 52 14.69 12.17 -0.75
CA LEU A 52 13.97 13.33 -1.23
C LEU A 52 13.70 14.30 -0.08
N GLU A 53 13.70 15.59 -0.39
CA GLU A 53 13.38 16.65 0.56
C GLU A 53 11.89 17.01 0.49
N PRO A 54 11.10 16.83 1.57
CA PRO A 54 9.65 17.10 1.57
C PRO A 54 9.28 18.49 1.04
N GLY A 55 10.08 19.52 1.34
CA GLY A 55 9.84 20.90 0.92
C GLY A 55 9.78 21.11 -0.60
N GLN A 56 10.41 20.23 -1.39
CA GLN A 56 10.36 20.29 -2.86
C GLN A 56 9.03 19.78 -3.44
N TYR A 57 8.22 19.14 -2.60
CA TYR A 57 6.97 18.46 -2.98
C TYR A 57 5.72 19.19 -2.48
N LEU A 58 5.87 20.35 -1.83
CA LEU A 58 4.78 21.25 -1.45
C LEU A 58 4.06 21.81 -2.68
N GLY A 59 2.73 21.88 -2.62
CA GLY A 59 1.86 22.41 -3.66
C GLY A 59 1.80 21.54 -4.93
N LYS A 60 2.35 20.32 -4.89
CA LYS A 60 2.31 19.40 -6.03
C LYS A 60 0.94 18.74 -6.16
N ARG A 61 0.61 18.36 -7.40
CA ARG A 61 -0.52 17.49 -7.68
C ARG A 61 -0.03 16.05 -7.70
N TRP A 62 -0.75 15.17 -7.03
CA TRP A 62 -0.45 13.75 -6.91
C TRP A 62 -1.50 12.96 -7.67
N ALA A 63 -1.12 11.90 -8.36
CA ALA A 63 -2.05 11.15 -9.20
C ALA A 63 -1.86 9.64 -9.05
N THR A 64 -2.95 8.92 -8.98
CA THR A 64 -2.98 7.45 -8.96
C THR A 64 -4.28 6.93 -9.57
N ARG A 65 -4.45 5.62 -9.66
CA ARG A 65 -5.68 4.99 -10.17
C ARG A 65 -6.87 5.36 -9.30
N ALA A 66 -8.00 5.64 -9.95
CA ALA A 66 -9.29 5.82 -9.30
C ALA A 66 -9.72 4.54 -8.56
N ARG A 67 -10.63 4.68 -7.59
CA ARG A 67 -11.02 3.63 -6.64
C ARG A 67 -9.81 3.04 -5.91
N PRO A 68 -9.03 3.89 -5.21
CA PRO A 68 -7.79 3.49 -4.56
C PRO A 68 -8.03 2.38 -3.52
N TRP A 69 -7.04 1.49 -3.41
CA TRP A 69 -6.98 0.47 -2.35
C TRP A 69 -5.92 0.85 -1.32
N VAL A 70 -5.59 -0.07 -0.42
CA VAL A 70 -4.81 0.19 0.79
C VAL A 70 -3.50 0.95 0.57
N ASP A 71 -2.64 0.54 -0.37
CA ASP A 71 -1.34 1.20 -0.63
C ASP A 71 -1.52 2.63 -1.17
N ARG A 72 -2.46 2.82 -2.12
CA ARG A 72 -2.81 4.15 -2.66
C ARG A 72 -3.35 5.09 -1.59
N LEU A 73 -4.24 4.59 -0.75
CA LEU A 73 -4.84 5.38 0.33
C LEU A 73 -3.78 5.74 1.37
N ALA A 74 -2.89 4.80 1.72
CA ALA A 74 -1.79 5.05 2.64
C ALA A 74 -0.79 6.08 2.09
N CYS A 75 -0.42 5.98 0.80
CA CYS A 75 0.42 6.96 0.12
C CYS A 75 -0.20 8.37 0.17
N ALA A 76 -1.49 8.49 -0.17
CA ALA A 76 -2.19 9.76 -0.17
C ALA A 76 -2.35 10.36 1.24
N TRP A 77 -2.63 9.52 2.24
CA TRP A 77 -2.63 9.91 3.65
C TRP A 77 -1.26 10.42 4.09
N PHE A 78 -0.18 9.69 3.77
CA PHE A 78 1.19 10.07 4.12
C PHE A 78 1.55 11.44 3.54
N VAL A 79 1.25 11.65 2.26
CA VAL A 79 1.47 12.94 1.61
C VAL A 79 0.71 14.05 2.36
N ARG A 80 -0.57 13.88 2.66
CA ARG A 80 -1.36 14.88 3.41
C ARG A 80 -0.84 15.15 4.81
N ARG A 81 -0.34 14.12 5.49
CA ARG A 81 0.03 14.23 6.90
C ARG A 81 1.46 14.74 7.12
N PHE A 82 2.40 14.32 6.28
CA PHE A 82 3.83 14.53 6.52
C PHE A 82 4.51 15.42 5.49
N ILE A 83 3.92 15.58 4.30
CA ILE A 83 4.54 16.32 3.20
C ILE A 83 3.81 17.64 2.96
N ASP A 84 2.51 17.59 2.64
CA ASP A 84 1.72 18.75 2.23
C ASP A 84 0.25 18.56 2.63
N ALA A 85 -0.21 19.31 3.65
CA ALA A 85 -1.58 19.27 4.13
C ALA A 85 -2.61 19.70 3.08
N ASP A 86 -2.21 20.53 2.12
CA ASP A 86 -3.05 21.05 1.04
C ASP A 86 -2.88 20.25 -0.27
N ALA A 87 -2.23 19.08 -0.20
CA ALA A 87 -1.98 18.23 -1.36
C ALA A 87 -3.27 17.90 -2.12
N ARG A 88 -3.18 18.06 -3.45
CA ARG A 88 -4.29 17.78 -4.37
C ARG A 88 -4.08 16.46 -5.09
N PHE A 89 -5.13 15.66 -5.14
CA PHE A 89 -5.12 14.34 -5.76
C PHE A 89 -5.89 14.32 -7.08
N VAL A 90 -5.41 13.52 -8.02
CA VAL A 90 -6.04 13.28 -9.31
C VAL A 90 -6.24 11.77 -9.46
N TRP A 91 -7.51 11.37 -9.53
CA TRP A 91 -7.92 9.97 -9.63
C TRP A 91 -8.08 9.57 -11.10
N LEU A 92 -7.16 8.75 -11.61
CA LEU A 92 -7.04 8.40 -13.02
C LEU A 92 -7.88 7.18 -13.35
N LYS A 93 -8.70 7.26 -14.41
CA LYS A 93 -9.31 6.07 -15.03
C LYS A 93 -8.28 5.22 -15.78
N GLU A 94 -7.28 5.88 -16.38
CA GLU A 94 -6.21 5.25 -17.15
C GLU A 94 -4.84 5.80 -16.67
N PRO A 95 -3.95 4.97 -16.10
CA PRO A 95 -2.65 5.42 -15.57
C PRO A 95 -1.77 6.14 -16.59
N LEU A 96 -1.82 5.70 -17.85
CA LEU A 96 -1.02 6.25 -18.95
C LEU A 96 -1.38 7.71 -19.29
N LYS A 97 -2.51 8.23 -18.78
CA LYS A 97 -2.97 9.60 -18.99
C LYS A 97 -2.61 10.51 -17.81
N LEU A 98 -1.39 10.39 -17.30
CA LEU A 98 -0.89 11.25 -16.21
C LEU A 98 -0.84 12.73 -16.65
N PRO A 99 -1.50 13.67 -15.95
CA PRO A 99 -1.44 15.08 -16.28
C PRO A 99 -0.02 15.64 -16.17
N ARG A 100 0.36 16.55 -17.08
CA ARG A 100 1.66 17.22 -17.02
C ARG A 100 1.88 17.90 -15.66
N GLY A 101 3.03 17.63 -15.06
CA GLY A 101 3.44 18.16 -13.76
C GLY A 101 2.76 17.52 -12.54
N ALA A 102 1.94 16.48 -12.72
CA ALA A 102 1.47 15.64 -11.61
C ALA A 102 2.50 14.55 -11.29
N LEU A 103 2.62 14.22 -10.00
CA LEU A 103 3.46 13.14 -9.49
C LEU A 103 2.63 11.85 -9.43
N GLY A 104 2.98 10.89 -10.28
CA GLY A 104 2.34 9.59 -10.28
C GLY A 104 2.78 8.75 -9.09
N PHE A 105 1.86 8.00 -8.48
CA PHE A 105 2.20 6.97 -7.51
C PHE A 105 1.38 5.68 -7.65
N ASP A 106 1.99 4.55 -7.32
CA ASP A 106 1.37 3.22 -7.23
C ASP A 106 0.70 2.73 -8.53
N PHE A 107 1.46 2.82 -9.62
CA PHE A 107 1.21 2.17 -10.92
C PHE A 107 2.51 2.11 -11.74
N ASP A 108 2.51 1.35 -12.84
CA ASP A 108 3.69 1.24 -13.71
C ASP A 108 4.03 2.57 -14.41
N GLY A 109 5.25 3.04 -14.23
CA GLY A 109 5.70 4.32 -14.80
C GLY A 109 5.50 5.52 -13.89
N ALA A 110 4.87 5.33 -12.73
CA ALA A 110 4.75 6.34 -11.69
C ALA A 110 6.12 6.79 -11.14
N THR A 111 6.16 8.00 -10.59
CA THR A 111 7.34 8.53 -9.87
C THR A 111 7.62 7.69 -8.62
N PHE A 112 6.56 7.30 -7.90
CA PHE A 112 6.62 6.42 -6.74
C PHE A 112 5.92 5.11 -7.07
N SER A 113 6.61 3.99 -6.94
CA SER A 113 6.10 2.67 -7.31
C SER A 113 6.80 1.63 -6.45
N HIS A 114 6.44 0.36 -6.59
CA HIS A 114 7.10 -0.72 -5.85
C HIS A 114 8.58 -0.79 -6.22
N VAL A 115 9.44 -0.96 -5.22
CA VAL A 115 10.90 -1.06 -5.41
C VAL A 115 11.43 -2.23 -4.59
N GLY A 116 12.00 -3.22 -5.27
CA GLY A 116 12.45 -4.45 -4.62
C GLY A 116 11.30 -5.19 -3.92
N GLY A 117 11.38 -5.33 -2.59
CA GLY A 117 10.30 -5.91 -1.79
C GLY A 117 9.39 -4.87 -1.13
N LEU A 118 9.51 -3.59 -1.45
CA LEU A 118 8.77 -2.52 -0.79
C LEU A 118 7.56 -2.08 -1.63
N VAL A 119 6.41 -1.93 -0.97
CA VAL A 119 5.21 -1.33 -1.59
C VAL A 119 5.36 0.19 -1.75
N SER A 120 4.49 0.85 -2.52
CA SER A 120 4.67 2.27 -2.83
C SER A 120 4.69 3.14 -1.58
N PHE A 121 3.88 2.82 -0.57
CA PHE A 121 3.86 3.52 0.71
C PHE A 121 5.21 3.42 1.44
N GLU A 122 5.79 2.22 1.51
CA GLU A 122 7.11 2.00 2.11
C GLU A 122 8.20 2.77 1.35
N VAL A 123 8.12 2.78 0.02
CA VAL A 123 9.03 3.56 -0.84
C VAL A 123 8.90 5.04 -0.54
N MET A 124 7.69 5.60 -0.39
CA MET A 124 7.51 7.01 -0.02
C MET A 124 8.07 7.32 1.38
N VAL A 125 7.73 6.50 2.38
CA VAL A 125 8.23 6.67 3.76
C VAL A 125 9.76 6.71 3.79
N ALA A 126 10.42 5.78 3.10
CA ALA A 126 11.88 5.73 3.02
C ALA A 126 12.45 6.88 2.17
N SER A 127 11.81 7.24 1.06
CA SER A 127 12.26 8.32 0.17
C SER A 127 12.26 9.67 0.88
N PHE A 128 11.21 9.98 1.65
CA PHE A 128 11.08 11.24 2.38
C PHE A 128 11.67 11.22 3.78
N GLY A 129 12.07 10.05 4.24
CA GLY A 129 12.91 9.92 5.41
C GLY A 129 12.28 9.76 6.75
N PHE A 130 11.12 9.11 6.72
CA PHE A 130 10.34 8.78 7.89
C PHE A 130 10.49 7.30 8.29
N ASP A 131 11.44 6.57 7.69
CA ASP A 131 11.72 5.15 7.97
C ASP A 131 12.24 4.88 9.40
N GLY A 132 12.73 5.92 10.07
CA GLY A 132 13.08 5.89 11.50
C GLY A 132 11.88 5.87 12.45
N ASP A 133 10.71 6.34 12.02
CA ASP A 133 9.52 6.45 12.86
C ASP A 133 8.89 5.07 13.10
N GLU A 134 8.85 4.65 14.37
CA GLU A 134 8.36 3.33 14.76
C GLU A 134 6.86 3.13 14.50
N ARG A 135 6.06 4.19 14.60
CA ARG A 135 4.62 4.14 14.35
C ARG A 135 4.35 4.02 12.85
N LEU A 136 5.06 4.79 12.03
CA LEU A 136 4.98 4.65 10.58
C LEU A 136 5.47 3.27 10.12
N ARG A 137 6.52 2.73 10.73
CA ARG A 137 6.96 1.36 10.45
C ARG A 137 5.87 0.33 10.73
N ARG A 138 5.09 0.53 11.80
CA ARG A 138 3.97 -0.37 12.10
C ARG A 138 2.83 -0.22 11.10
N VAL A 139 2.47 1.00 10.72
CA VAL A 139 1.49 1.24 9.62
C VAL A 139 1.98 0.60 8.33
N ALA A 140 3.27 0.74 7.99
CA ALA A 140 3.89 0.15 6.81
C ALA A 140 3.76 -1.38 6.77
N GLN A 141 4.00 -2.06 7.88
CA GLN A 141 3.81 -3.51 7.96
C GLN A 141 2.37 -3.93 7.67
N VAL A 142 1.38 -3.19 8.21
CA VAL A 142 -0.04 -3.49 7.96
C VAL A 142 -0.39 -3.26 6.49
N VAL A 143 0.04 -2.13 5.91
CA VAL A 143 -0.19 -1.79 4.49
C VAL A 143 0.46 -2.83 3.58
N HIS A 144 1.72 -3.21 3.84
CA HIS A 144 2.45 -4.22 3.08
C HIS A 144 1.71 -5.56 3.05
N VAL A 145 1.27 -6.05 4.22
CA VAL A 145 0.51 -7.31 4.32
C VAL A 145 -0.79 -7.26 3.53
N LEU A 146 -1.49 -6.13 3.52
CA LEU A 146 -2.75 -5.97 2.80
C LEU A 146 -2.57 -5.76 1.29
N ASP A 147 -1.43 -5.24 0.86
CA ASP A 147 -1.16 -4.97 -0.55
C ASP A 147 -0.55 -6.17 -1.27
N VAL A 148 0.51 -6.76 -0.72
CA VAL A 148 1.28 -7.85 -1.36
C VAL A 148 1.32 -9.16 -0.57
N GLY A 149 0.70 -9.18 0.63
CA GLY A 149 0.75 -10.34 1.53
C GLY A 149 2.00 -10.37 2.39
N GLY A 150 2.27 -11.51 3.04
CA GLY A 150 3.44 -11.68 3.91
C GLY A 150 3.07 -12.24 5.28
N ILE A 151 3.90 -11.92 6.28
CA ILE A 151 3.68 -12.36 7.67
C ILE A 151 2.44 -11.66 8.23
N PRO A 152 1.38 -12.39 8.61
CA PRO A 152 0.15 -11.78 9.09
C PRO A 152 0.38 -10.88 10.31
N VAL A 153 -0.29 -9.73 10.34
CA VAL A 153 -0.32 -8.83 11.50
C VAL A 153 -1.76 -8.71 12.03
N PRO A 154 -1.97 -8.70 13.37
CA PRO A 154 -3.31 -8.73 13.96
C PRO A 154 -4.27 -7.62 13.47
N GLU A 155 -3.74 -6.45 13.16
CA GLU A 155 -4.49 -5.26 12.77
C GLU A 155 -4.99 -5.32 11.31
N ALA A 156 -4.40 -6.20 10.47
CA ALA A 156 -4.66 -6.22 9.04
C ALA A 156 -6.13 -6.51 8.70
N ALA A 157 -6.71 -7.56 9.26
CA ALA A 157 -8.09 -7.96 8.95
C ALA A 157 -9.12 -6.89 9.35
N GLY A 158 -8.89 -6.21 10.48
CA GLY A 158 -9.74 -5.11 10.94
C GLY A 158 -9.63 -3.91 10.01
N LEU A 159 -8.41 -3.53 9.63
CA LEU A 159 -8.18 -2.42 8.70
C LEU A 159 -8.79 -2.72 7.32
N GLU A 160 -8.60 -3.93 6.79
CA GLU A 160 -9.18 -4.36 5.52
C GLU A 160 -10.71 -4.24 5.51
N THR A 161 -11.37 -4.73 6.58
CA THR A 161 -12.82 -4.66 6.72
C THR A 161 -13.31 -3.20 6.71
N ILE A 162 -12.64 -2.33 7.46
CA ILE A 162 -12.99 -0.91 7.53
C ILE A 162 -12.77 -0.22 6.18
N LEU A 163 -11.60 -0.38 5.56
CA LEU A 163 -11.28 0.25 4.27
C LEU A 163 -12.20 -0.26 3.15
N GLY A 164 -12.54 -1.55 3.14
CA GLY A 164 -13.53 -2.13 2.25
C GLY A 164 -14.89 -1.45 2.40
N GLY A 165 -15.39 -1.35 3.63
CA GLY A 165 -16.64 -0.65 3.93
C GLY A 165 -16.63 0.83 3.54
N LEU A 166 -15.53 1.54 3.77
CA LEU A 166 -15.39 2.94 3.34
C LEU A 166 -15.45 3.07 1.81
N ARG A 167 -14.83 2.13 1.09
CA ARG A 167 -14.82 2.12 -0.37
C ARG A 167 -16.22 1.89 -0.95
N ASP A 168 -17.03 1.08 -0.29
CA ASP A 168 -18.43 0.84 -0.67
C ASP A 168 -19.34 2.02 -0.30
N LEU A 169 -19.09 2.65 0.85
CA LEU A 169 -19.83 3.82 1.33
C LEU A 169 -19.58 5.07 0.47
N HIS A 170 -18.35 5.27 0.01
CA HIS A 170 -17.93 6.48 -0.71
C HIS A 170 -17.66 6.20 -2.19
N ALA A 171 -18.61 6.61 -3.05
CA ALA A 171 -18.43 6.54 -4.51
C ALA A 171 -17.42 7.58 -5.05
N ASN A 172 -17.24 8.69 -4.33
CA ASN A 172 -16.27 9.74 -4.67
C ASN A 172 -14.93 9.49 -3.96
N ASP A 173 -13.84 9.48 -4.72
CA ASP A 173 -12.51 9.11 -4.22
C ASP A 173 -11.90 10.15 -3.25
N ASP A 174 -12.22 11.44 -3.37
CA ASP A 174 -11.76 12.45 -2.39
C ASP A 174 -12.45 12.29 -1.04
N SER A 175 -13.73 11.93 -1.05
CA SER A 175 -14.50 11.61 0.16
C SER A 175 -13.98 10.34 0.81
N LEU A 176 -13.69 9.31 0.00
CA LEU A 176 -13.05 8.07 0.46
C LEU A 176 -11.69 8.35 1.11
N LEU A 177 -10.83 9.11 0.44
CA LEU A 177 -9.52 9.48 1.00
C LEU A 177 -9.67 10.21 2.33
N THR A 178 -10.62 11.15 2.43
CA THR A 178 -10.85 11.90 3.67
C THR A 178 -11.27 11.00 4.82
N ALA A 179 -12.16 10.04 4.58
CA ALA A 179 -12.55 9.05 5.59
C ALA A 179 -11.39 8.10 5.96
N ALA A 180 -10.64 7.62 4.96
CA ALA A 180 -9.49 6.76 5.17
C ALA A 180 -8.37 7.45 5.96
N CYS A 181 -8.13 8.76 5.75
CA CYS A 181 -7.16 9.53 6.52
C CYS A 181 -7.42 9.45 8.03
N SER A 182 -8.68 9.56 8.46
CA SER A 182 -9.05 9.42 9.88
C SER A 182 -8.72 8.05 10.45
N VAL A 183 -8.88 6.99 9.64
CA VAL A 183 -8.55 5.61 10.03
C VAL A 183 -7.02 5.44 10.16
N PHE A 184 -6.26 5.93 9.18
CA PHE A 184 -4.80 5.89 9.25
C PHE A 184 -4.23 6.76 10.37
N ASP A 185 -4.84 7.90 10.67
CA ASP A 185 -4.48 8.73 11.83
C ASP A 185 -4.70 7.97 13.14
N ALA A 186 -5.84 7.30 13.27
CA ALA A 186 -6.14 6.47 14.44
C ALA A 186 -5.13 5.30 14.56
N LEU A 187 -4.83 4.61 13.46
CA LEU A 187 -3.86 3.52 13.44
C LEU A 187 -2.45 4.01 13.81
N TYR A 188 -2.01 5.13 13.22
CA TYR A 188 -0.72 5.75 13.50
C TYR A 188 -0.57 6.13 14.98
N VAL A 189 -1.60 6.71 15.60
CA VAL A 189 -1.57 7.11 17.01
C VAL A 189 -1.75 5.93 17.97
N ALA A 190 -2.51 4.89 17.59
CA ALA A 190 -2.78 3.72 18.44
C ALA A 190 -1.52 2.96 18.85
N HIS A 191 -0.47 2.99 18.03
CA HIS A 191 0.80 2.38 18.37
C HIS A 191 1.55 3.21 19.41
N LYS A 192 1.48 2.75 20.66
CA LYS A 192 2.30 3.27 21.75
C LYS A 192 3.76 2.95 21.45
N ILE A 193 4.62 3.98 21.54
CA ILE A 193 6.07 3.78 21.60
C ILE A 193 6.30 3.05 22.93
N ALA A 194 6.87 1.85 22.88
CA ALA A 194 7.29 1.18 24.11
C ALA A 194 8.32 2.10 24.78
N ALA A 195 8.05 2.56 26.00
CA ALA A 195 9.05 3.28 26.78
C ALA A 195 10.24 2.35 26.98
N LYS A 196 11.43 2.80 26.54
CA LYS A 196 12.71 2.14 26.85
C LYS A 196 12.97 2.15 28.35
#